data_AF-L9VZV5-F1
#
_entry.id   AF-L9VZV5-F1
#
_cell.length_a   1.000
_cell.length_b   1.000
_cell.length_c   1.000
_cell.angle_alpha   90.00
_cell.angle_beta   90.00
_cell.angle_gamma   90.00
#
_symmetry.space_group_name_H-M   'P 1'
#
loop_
_entity.id
_entity.type
_entity.pdbx_description
1 polymer ?
#
loop_
_entity_poly.entity_id
_entity_poly.type
_entity_poly.pdbx_seq_one_letter_code
_entity_poly.pdbx_strand_id
1 'polypeptide(L)'
;MSRSGLQQFGFMPPTVVREPTRDSEGVHVCPECGYPVGKSKGSQRIEKPELEHVALAAAFDELITFGWRCDRHPYDIVMPARAGGPDANAMNDGWTGVELWFTDEFVRHVPVPKREVRERAE
;
A
#
# COMPACT_ATOMS: atom_id res chain seq x y z
N MET A 1 -17.21 0.60 15.93
CA MET A 1 -17.04 2.06 16.10
C MET A 1 -17.85 2.74 15.01
N SER A 2 -18.76 3.63 15.41
CA SER A 2 -19.66 4.37 14.51
C SER A 2 -18.85 5.24 13.55
N ARG A 3 -19.03 5.05 12.24
CA ARG A 3 -18.44 5.88 11.18
C ARG A 3 -19.11 7.25 11.19
N SER A 4 -18.52 8.26 11.85
CA SER A 4 -19.03 9.64 11.86
C SER A 4 -17.95 10.63 11.43
N GLY A 5 -18.18 11.35 10.33
CA GLY A 5 -17.25 12.30 9.70
C GLY A 5 -17.69 12.69 8.29
N LEU A 6 -16.80 13.25 7.47
CA LEU A 6 -17.07 13.64 6.07
C LEU A 6 -17.57 12.48 5.17
N GLN A 7 -17.41 11.24 5.61
CA GLN A 7 -18.01 10.05 5.00
C GLN A 7 -19.54 10.16 4.86
N GLN A 8 -20.22 10.88 5.76
CA GLN A 8 -21.67 11.12 5.64
C GLN A 8 -22.04 11.96 4.41
N PHE A 9 -21.06 12.69 3.86
CA PHE A 9 -21.18 13.47 2.64
C PHE A 9 -20.53 12.76 1.44
N GLY A 10 -20.20 11.47 1.55
CA GLY A 10 -19.61 10.67 0.48
C GLY A 10 -18.09 10.76 0.34
N PHE A 11 -17.40 11.47 1.24
CA PHE A 11 -15.94 11.56 1.21
C PHE A 11 -15.30 10.39 1.96
N MET A 12 -14.63 9.51 1.22
CA MET A 12 -13.78 8.48 1.80
C MET A 12 -12.38 9.05 2.07
N PRO A 13 -11.84 8.89 3.29
CA PRO A 13 -10.48 9.33 3.56
C PRO A 13 -9.50 8.49 2.70
N PRO A 14 -8.44 9.11 2.16
CA PRO A 14 -7.49 8.40 1.31
C PRO A 14 -6.77 7.31 2.10
N THR A 15 -6.35 6.25 1.39
CA THR A 15 -5.45 5.26 1.97
C THR A 15 -4.08 5.91 2.19
N VAL A 16 -3.57 5.83 3.41
CA VAL A 16 -2.26 6.37 3.77
C VAL A 16 -1.21 5.28 3.55
N VAL A 17 -0.19 5.59 2.76
CA VAL A 17 0.90 4.63 2.46
C VAL A 17 2.15 5.01 3.24
N ARG A 18 2.66 4.07 4.05
CA ARG A 18 3.85 4.24 4.90
C ARG A 18 4.84 3.11 4.73
N GLU A 19 6.12 3.36 5.01
CA GLU A 19 7.13 2.30 5.02
C GLU A 19 6.87 1.32 6.18
N PRO A 20 6.99 0.00 5.97
CA PRO A 20 6.88 -0.97 7.06
C PRO A 20 7.91 -0.67 8.15
N THR A 21 7.44 -0.53 9.38
CA THR A 21 8.27 -0.28 10.56
C THR A 21 8.29 -1.51 11.46
N ARG A 22 9.38 -1.66 12.23
CA ARG A 22 9.51 -2.71 13.25
C ARG A 22 9.83 -2.09 14.61
N ASP A 23 9.36 -2.72 15.69
CA ASP A 23 9.78 -2.39 17.04
C ASP A 23 11.16 -2.99 17.38
N SER A 24 11.61 -2.81 18.62
CA SER A 24 12.90 -3.32 19.12
C SER A 24 12.99 -4.84 19.13
N GLU A 25 11.86 -5.56 19.09
CA GLU A 25 11.81 -7.02 19.03
C GLU A 25 11.73 -7.54 17.59
N GLY A 26 11.72 -6.64 16.59
CA GLY A 26 11.62 -6.97 15.18
C GLY A 26 10.20 -7.26 14.70
N VAL A 27 9.18 -6.99 15.53
CA VAL A 27 7.77 -7.17 15.17
C VAL A 27 7.33 -6.02 14.27
N HIS A 28 6.62 -6.34 13.19
CA HIS A 28 6.03 -5.31 12.33
C HIS A 28 4.92 -4.56 13.08
N VAL A 29 5.08 -3.24 13.17
CA VAL A 29 4.16 -2.33 13.87
C VAL A 29 3.69 -1.23 12.93
N CYS A 30 2.51 -0.67 13.24
CA CYS A 30 2.03 0.53 12.56
C CYS A 30 2.97 1.71 12.85
N PRO A 31 3.48 2.42 11.81
CA PRO A 31 4.35 3.58 11.99
C PRO A 31 3.69 4.76 12.72
N GLU A 32 2.35 4.83 12.73
CA GLU A 32 1.62 5.96 13.32
C GLU A 32 1.17 5.70 14.77
N CYS A 33 0.73 4.48 15.10
CA CYS A 33 0.24 4.16 16.45
C CYS A 33 1.05 3.10 17.22
N GLY A 34 2.08 2.51 16.61
CA GLY A 34 2.89 1.45 17.22
C GLY A 34 2.19 0.11 17.42
N TYR A 35 0.94 -0.05 16.97
CA TYR A 35 0.21 -1.31 17.14
C TYR A 35 0.82 -2.44 16.30
N PRO A 36 0.98 -3.66 16.83
CA PRO A 36 1.46 -4.80 16.05
C PRO A 36 0.53 -5.14 14.88
N VAL A 37 1.07 -5.11 13.66
CA VAL A 37 0.33 -5.40 12.42
C VAL A 37 0.67 -6.75 11.81
N GLY A 38 1.53 -7.55 12.45
CA GLY A 38 2.01 -8.83 11.89
C GLY A 38 0.91 -9.78 11.40
N LYS A 39 -0.26 -9.82 12.06
CA LYS A 39 -1.40 -10.65 11.66
C LYS A 39 -2.14 -10.16 10.41
N SER A 40 -1.93 -8.91 10.01
CA SER A 40 -2.54 -8.32 8.80
C SER A 40 -1.78 -8.66 7.51
N LYS A 41 -0.62 -9.34 7.60
CA LYS A 41 0.25 -9.60 6.47
C LYS A 41 -0.50 -10.34 5.35
N GLY A 42 -0.48 -9.77 4.14
CA GLY A 42 -1.20 -10.32 2.99
C GLY A 42 -1.34 -9.30 1.87
N SER A 43 -2.25 -9.57 0.95
CA SER A 43 -2.63 -8.61 -0.09
C SER A 43 -3.44 -7.46 0.52
N GLN A 44 -3.03 -6.24 0.23
CA GLN A 44 -3.65 -5.00 0.66
C GLN A 44 -4.11 -4.20 -0.56
N ARG A 45 -5.12 -3.37 -0.35
CA ARG A 45 -5.69 -2.47 -1.37
C ARG A 45 -5.29 -1.05 -1.06
N ILE A 46 -4.85 -0.32 -2.08
CA ILE A 46 -4.60 1.11 -2.01
C ILE A 46 -5.57 1.77 -2.97
N GLU A 47 -6.55 2.49 -2.42
CA GLU A 47 -7.50 3.26 -3.22
C GLU A 47 -6.83 4.54 -3.73
N LYS A 48 -7.00 4.84 -5.02
CA LYS A 48 -6.42 6.01 -5.71
C LYS A 48 -4.91 6.16 -5.42
N PRO A 49 -4.09 5.18 -5.82
CA PRO A 49 -2.66 5.19 -5.57
C PRO A 49 -1.97 6.39 -6.24
N GLU A 50 -1.03 7.01 -5.55
CA GLU A 50 -0.14 8.02 -6.14
C GLU A 50 1.06 7.31 -6.78
N LEU A 51 0.97 6.97 -8.07
CA LEU A 51 2.05 6.33 -8.82
C LEU A 51 2.96 7.36 -9.50
N GLU A 52 4.26 7.09 -9.54
CA GLU A 52 5.23 7.96 -10.25
C GLU A 52 4.95 7.97 -11.77
N HIS A 53 4.60 6.81 -12.33
CA HIS A 53 4.34 6.69 -13.75
C HIS A 53 2.90 7.12 -14.10
N VAL A 54 2.74 8.34 -14.62
CA VAL A 54 1.44 9.00 -14.88
C VAL A 54 0.46 8.16 -15.71
N ALA A 55 0.93 7.45 -16.74
CA ALA A 55 0.05 6.61 -17.56
C ALA A 55 -0.49 5.39 -16.78
N LEU A 56 0.30 4.87 -15.84
CA LEU A 56 -0.16 3.83 -14.92
C LEU A 56 -1.10 4.45 -13.89
N ALA A 57 -0.78 5.62 -13.33
CA ALA A 57 -1.67 6.31 -12.37
C ALA A 57 -3.09 6.51 -12.93
N ALA A 58 -3.23 6.84 -14.22
CA ALA A 58 -4.53 7.02 -14.87
C ALA A 58 -5.34 5.73 -15.06
N ALA A 59 -4.70 4.56 -15.03
CA ALA A 59 -5.34 3.26 -15.26
C ALA A 59 -5.76 2.53 -13.97
N PHE A 60 -5.38 3.04 -12.80
CA PHE A 60 -5.58 2.39 -11.51
C PHE A 60 -6.41 3.24 -10.55
N ASP A 61 -7.70 2.90 -10.40
CA ASP A 61 -8.53 3.39 -9.28
C ASP A 61 -8.18 2.70 -7.96
N GLU A 62 -7.64 1.48 -8.03
CA GLU A 62 -7.22 0.66 -6.89
C GLU A 62 -5.96 -0.12 -7.28
N LEU A 63 -4.96 -0.16 -6.41
CA LEU A 63 -3.75 -0.97 -6.56
C LEU A 63 -3.71 -2.07 -5.50
N ILE A 64 -3.50 -3.31 -5.95
CA ILE A 64 -3.19 -4.42 -5.03
C ILE A 64 -1.69 -4.48 -4.78
N THR A 65 -1.30 -4.53 -3.52
CA THR A 65 0.10 -4.74 -3.11
C THR A 65 0.20 -5.82 -2.05
N PHE A 66 1.36 -6.47 -1.91
CA PHE A 66 1.64 -7.32 -0.76
C PHE A 66 2.24 -6.51 0.39
N GLY A 67 1.78 -6.73 1.63
CA GLY A 67 2.29 -5.99 2.79
C GLY A 67 1.43 -6.16 4.03
N TRP A 68 1.40 -5.12 4.86
CA TRP A 68 0.63 -5.06 6.10
C TRP A 68 -0.38 -3.91 6.05
N ARG A 69 -1.38 -3.94 6.94
CA ARG A 69 -2.35 -2.87 7.10
C ARG A 69 -2.66 -2.60 8.55
N CYS A 70 -2.87 -1.33 8.89
CA CYS A 70 -3.47 -0.91 10.15
C CYS A 70 -4.83 -0.26 9.88
N ASP A 71 -5.87 -0.76 10.55
CA ASP A 71 -7.26 -0.31 10.46
C ASP A 71 -7.75 0.33 11.78
N ARG A 72 -6.83 0.65 12.69
CA ARG A 72 -7.13 1.28 13.98
C ARG A 72 -7.32 2.80 13.88
N HIS A 73 -7.06 3.38 12.72
CA HIS A 73 -7.19 4.79 12.44
C HIS A 73 -8.53 5.07 11.74
N PRO A 74 -8.98 6.33 11.66
CA PRO A 74 -10.14 6.71 10.85
C PRO A 74 -9.96 6.44 9.34
N TYR A 75 -8.75 6.09 8.91
CA TYR A 75 -8.33 5.74 7.56
C TYR A 75 -7.46 4.47 7.61
N ASP A 76 -7.34 3.78 6.48
CA ASP A 76 -6.45 2.63 6.39
C ASP A 76 -5.00 3.11 6.17
N ILE A 77 -4.07 2.56 6.95
CA ILE A 77 -2.64 2.70 6.71
C ILE A 77 -2.14 1.42 6.10
N VAL A 78 -1.69 1.48 4.85
CA VAL A 78 -1.07 0.36 4.14
C VAL A 78 0.44 0.50 4.21
N MET A 79 1.11 -0.60 4.54
CA MET A 79 2.56 -0.70 4.58
C MET A 79 3.01 -1.76 3.57
N PRO A 80 3.24 -1.37 2.30
CA PRO A 80 3.69 -2.30 1.28
C PRO A 80 5.03 -2.92 1.65
N ALA A 81 5.20 -4.21 1.40
CA ALA A 81 6.53 -4.79 1.41
C ALA A 81 7.40 -4.12 0.35
N ARG A 82 8.72 -4.13 0.53
CA ARG A 82 9.64 -3.55 -0.45
C ARG A 82 9.87 -4.52 -1.60
N ALA A 83 9.60 -4.09 -2.83
CA ALA A 83 10.12 -4.78 -4.01
C ALA A 83 11.59 -4.35 -4.22
N GLY A 84 12.48 -5.30 -4.52
CA GLY A 84 13.90 -5.03 -4.73
C GLY A 84 14.23 -4.28 -6.03
N GLY A 85 13.23 -3.77 -6.75
CA GLY A 85 13.32 -3.19 -8.09
C GLY A 85 12.09 -3.53 -8.94
N PRO A 86 12.07 -3.17 -10.23
CA PRO A 86 10.92 -3.36 -11.13
C PRO A 86 10.57 -4.83 -11.39
N ASP A 87 11.54 -5.73 -11.27
CA ASP A 87 11.31 -7.17 -11.39
C ASP A 87 10.81 -7.83 -10.09
N ALA A 88 10.70 -7.05 -9.00
CA ALA A 88 10.34 -7.53 -7.67
C ALA A 88 11.17 -8.75 -7.21
N ASN A 89 12.49 -8.73 -7.46
CA ASN A 89 13.44 -9.85 -7.24
C ASN A 89 13.41 -10.54 -5.85
N ALA A 90 12.76 -9.95 -4.85
CA ALA A 90 12.57 -10.52 -3.51
C ALA A 90 11.23 -11.26 -3.34
N MET A 91 10.42 -11.36 -4.40
CA MET A 91 9.09 -11.97 -4.42
C MET A 91 9.08 -13.21 -5.32
N ASN A 92 8.10 -14.09 -5.11
CA ASN A 92 7.88 -15.23 -6.00
C ASN A 92 7.50 -14.78 -7.42
N ASP A 93 7.62 -15.70 -8.39
CA ASP A 93 7.11 -15.47 -9.74
C ASP A 93 5.63 -15.05 -9.71
N GLY A 94 5.31 -13.96 -10.42
CA GLY A 94 3.97 -13.38 -10.48
C GLY A 94 3.85 -11.95 -9.94
N TRP A 95 4.91 -11.38 -9.37
CA TRP A 95 4.93 -10.00 -8.85
C TRP A 95 5.87 -9.09 -9.66
N THR A 96 5.53 -7.82 -9.82
CA THR A 96 6.38 -6.77 -10.42
C THR A 96 6.46 -5.58 -9.46
N GLY A 97 7.55 -4.85 -9.52
CA GLY A 97 7.74 -3.62 -8.76
C GLY A 97 7.10 -2.45 -9.49
N VAL A 98 6.19 -1.75 -8.82
CA VAL A 98 5.63 -0.48 -9.29
C VAL A 98 6.11 0.64 -8.38
N GLU A 99 6.49 1.77 -8.97
CA GLU A 99 6.89 2.97 -8.23
C GLU A 99 5.67 3.69 -7.67
N LEU A 100 5.59 3.72 -6.34
CA LEU A 100 4.51 4.32 -5.56
C LEU A 100 5.09 5.42 -4.67
N TRP A 101 4.39 6.56 -4.61
CA TRP A 101 4.65 7.63 -3.65
C TRP A 101 4.15 7.25 -2.27
N PHE A 102 5.02 7.44 -1.28
CA PHE A 102 4.69 7.26 0.12
C PHE A 102 4.42 8.62 0.76
N THR A 103 3.70 8.61 1.88
CA THR A 103 3.33 9.83 2.63
C THR A 103 4.56 10.54 3.24
N ASP A 104 5.75 9.95 3.15
CA ASP A 104 7.03 10.56 3.53
C ASP A 104 7.75 11.22 2.35
N GLU A 105 7.07 11.43 1.22
CA GLU A 105 7.58 12.08 0.01
C GLU A 105 8.70 11.30 -0.71
N PHE A 106 8.85 10.00 -0.42
CA PHE A 106 9.79 9.14 -1.13
C PHE A 106 9.05 8.13 -2.03
N VAL A 107 9.55 8.00 -3.27
CA VAL A 107 9.11 6.97 -4.21
C VAL A 107 9.80 5.65 -3.89
N ARG A 108 9.03 4.57 -3.82
CA ARG A 108 9.57 3.22 -3.60
C ARG A 108 8.89 2.21 -4.51
N HIS A 109 9.64 1.17 -4.87
CA HIS A 109 9.10 0.02 -5.56
C HIS A 109 8.31 -0.85 -4.60
N VAL A 110 7.04 -1.10 -4.92
CA VAL A 110 6.14 -1.98 -4.18
C VAL A 110 5.71 -3.16 -5.05
N PRO A 111 5.52 -4.36 -4.46
CA PRO A 111 5.17 -5.55 -5.21
C PRO A 111 3.68 -5.54 -5.56
N VAL A 112 3.39 -5.54 -6.86
CA VAL A 112 2.05 -5.59 -7.44
C VAL A 112 1.93 -6.87 -8.29
N PRO A 113 0.76 -7.55 -8.32
CA PRO A 113 0.58 -8.71 -9.19
C PRO A 113 0.82 -8.34 -10.67
N LYS A 114 1.73 -9.06 -11.36
CA LYS A 114 2.08 -8.83 -12.79
C LYS A 114 0.84 -8.79 -13.69
N ARG A 115 -0.15 -9.61 -13.38
CA ARG A 115 -1.39 -9.74 -14.15
C ARG A 115 -2.20 -8.43 -14.15
N GLU A 116 -2.30 -7.76 -13.01
CA GLU A 116 -3.05 -6.51 -12.89
C GLU A 116 -2.39 -5.36 -13.64
N VAL A 117 -1.04 -5.33 -13.66
CA VAL A 117 -0.27 -4.35 -14.43
C VAL A 117 -0.46 -4.53 -15.93
N ARG A 118 -0.45 -5.78 -16.43
CA ARG A 118 -0.66 -6.06 -17.86
C ARG A 118 -2.08 -5.73 -18.33
N GLU A 119 -3.10 -6.14 -17.58
CA GLU A 119 -4.51 -5.94 -17.97
C GLU A 119 -4.93 -4.47 -18.05
N ARG A 120 -4.17 -3.55 -17.43
CA ARG A 120 -4.50 -2.11 -17.34
C ARG A 120 -3.54 -1.19 -18.11
N ALA A 121 -2.41 -1.71 -18.59
CA ALA A 121 -1.39 -0.94 -19.33
C ALA A 121 -1.41 -1.17 -20.85
N GLU A 122 -2.28 -2.07 -21.34
CA GLU A 122 -2.58 -2.31 -22.77
C GLU A 122 -3.88 -1.59 -23.18
#